data_AF-A0A5C9C6H2-F1
#
_entry.id   AF-A0A5C9C6H2-F1
#
_cell.length_a   1.000
_cell.length_b   1.000
_cell.length_c   1.000
_cell.angle_alpha   90.00
_cell.angle_beta   90.00
_cell.angle_gamma   90.00
#
_symmetry.space_group_name_H-M   'P 1'
#
loop_
_entity.id
_entity.type
_entity.pdbx_description
1 polymer ?
#
loop_
_entity_poly.entity_id
_entity_poly.type
_entity_poly.pdbx_seq_one_letter_code
_entity_poly.pdbx_strand_id
1 'polypeptide(L)'
;MKTNKNFIVALSLMILATALYRVFPNRPLGFAPQMAVAIFAGSLFMNNKKVAFLLPLISMLVSDGIYQLLYINGLSEIAGFYGGQWKNYLLIISLTCFGFLIKKNNILAILGTSVAAPTVFFIVSNGMVWLGGGGWGHPKTMAGLMACYADGLPFYPNSIYSTLLFSAVLFGVYSLISSTASSKKLA
;
A
#
# COMPACT_ATOMS: atom_id res chain seq x y z
N MET A 1 -15.61 -17.77 0.64
CA MET A 1 -15.48 -17.64 2.11
C MET A 1 -16.82 -17.20 2.65
N LYS A 2 -17.39 -17.89 3.65
CA LYS A 2 -18.49 -17.32 4.44
C LYS A 2 -17.87 -16.19 5.28
N THR A 3 -18.11 -14.94 4.87
CA THR A 3 -17.52 -13.76 5.49
C THR A 3 -18.10 -13.59 6.89
N ASN A 4 -17.32 -13.86 7.93
CA ASN A 4 -17.76 -13.63 9.32
C ASN A 4 -17.68 -12.12 9.61
N LYS A 5 -18.69 -11.56 10.30
CA LYS A 5 -18.73 -10.16 10.74
C LYS A 5 -17.43 -9.74 11.45
N ASN A 6 -16.87 -10.61 12.28
CA ASN A 6 -15.63 -10.33 13.02
C ASN A 6 -14.41 -10.19 12.08
N PHE A 7 -14.40 -10.94 10.98
CA PHE A 7 -13.34 -10.86 9.98
C PHE A 7 -13.43 -9.55 9.18
N ILE A 8 -14.64 -9.11 8.82
CA ILE A 8 -14.86 -7.81 8.17
C ILE A 8 -14.43 -6.68 9.11
N VAL A 9 -14.83 -6.73 10.38
CA VAL A 9 -14.44 -5.72 11.38
C VAL A 9 -12.93 -5.66 11.56
N ALA A 10 -12.24 -6.79 11.69
CA ALA A 10 -10.78 -6.82 11.80
C ALA A 10 -10.10 -6.22 10.56
N LEU A 11 -10.57 -6.59 9.36
CA LEU A 11 -10.06 -6.06 8.10
C LEU A 11 -10.29 -4.55 7.98
N SER A 12 -11.49 -4.07 8.36
CA SER A 12 -11.82 -2.64 8.39
C SER A 12 -10.96 -1.87 9.39
N LEU A 13 -10.72 -2.41 10.58
CA LEU A 13 -9.86 -1.79 11.59
C LEU A 13 -8.40 -1.74 11.15
N MET A 14 -7.91 -2.78 10.46
CA MET A 14 -6.57 -2.81 9.90
C MET A 14 -6.42 -1.77 8.79
N ILE A 15 -7.39 -1.67 7.88
CA ILE A 15 -7.41 -0.63 6.84
C ILE A 15 -7.47 0.76 7.48
N LEU A 16 -8.30 0.96 8.50
CA LEU A 16 -8.40 2.22 9.22
C LEU A 16 -7.07 2.59 9.90
N ALA A 17 -6.44 1.65 10.62
CA ALA A 17 -5.16 1.86 11.27
C ALA A 17 -4.06 2.21 10.26
N THR A 18 -4.04 1.55 9.09
CA THR A 18 -3.10 1.87 8.02
C THR A 18 -3.36 3.22 7.36
N ALA A 19 -4.63 3.63 7.23
CA ALA A 19 -4.99 4.97 6.74
C ALA A 19 -4.59 6.06 7.76
N LEU A 20 -4.82 5.81 9.06
CA LEU A 20 -4.45 6.71 10.15
C LEU A 20 -2.93 6.84 10.30
N TYR A 21 -2.17 5.76 10.12
CA TYR A 21 -0.71 5.83 10.15
C TYR A 21 -0.17 6.82 9.12
N ARG A 22 -0.77 6.88 7.92
CA ARG A 22 -0.32 7.80 6.88
C ARG A 22 -0.47 9.26 7.30
N VAL A 23 -1.38 9.57 8.22
CA VAL A 23 -1.70 10.92 8.72
C VAL A 23 -0.80 11.33 9.90
N PHE A 24 0.01 10.41 10.44
CA PHE A 24 0.87 10.70 11.58
C PHE A 24 1.90 11.81 11.25
N PRO A 25 1.99 12.86 12.09
CA PRO A 25 2.94 13.96 11.86
C PRO A 25 4.38 13.45 11.81
N ASN A 26 5.21 14.03 10.95
CA ASN A 26 6.65 13.73 10.87
C ASN A 26 7.01 12.25 10.61
N ARG A 27 6.10 11.46 10.03
CA ARG A 27 6.44 10.10 9.61
C ARG A 27 7.56 10.11 8.56
N PRO A 28 8.43 9.09 8.52
CA PRO A 28 9.47 9.01 7.50
C PRO A 28 8.87 8.99 6.08
N LEU A 29 9.44 9.79 5.18
CA LEU A 29 9.02 9.80 3.78
C LEU A 29 9.26 8.43 3.14
N GLY A 30 8.33 7.99 2.30
CA GLY A 30 8.34 6.64 1.73
C GLY A 30 7.88 5.53 2.68
N PHE A 31 7.70 5.79 3.98
CA PHE A 31 7.20 4.77 4.92
C PHE A 31 5.68 4.79 4.97
N ALA A 32 5.01 3.87 4.28
CA ALA A 32 3.55 3.86 4.20
C ALA A 32 2.98 2.43 3.99
N PRO A 33 1.85 2.08 4.64
CA PRO A 33 1.29 0.72 4.61
C PRO A 33 0.57 0.34 3.32
N GLN A 34 0.28 1.27 2.41
CA GLN A 34 -0.64 1.07 1.30
C GLN A 34 -0.21 -0.03 0.32
N MET A 35 1.10 -0.20 0.12
CA MET A 35 1.63 -1.28 -0.72
C MET A 35 1.38 -2.65 -0.09
N ALA A 36 1.58 -2.78 1.22
CA ALA A 36 1.26 -4.01 1.95
C ALA A 36 -0.24 -4.31 1.95
N VAL A 37 -1.09 -3.28 2.09
CA VAL A 37 -2.56 -3.43 1.99
C VAL A 37 -2.96 -3.97 0.61
N ALA A 38 -2.36 -3.46 -0.47
CA ALA A 38 -2.62 -3.94 -1.82
C ALA A 38 -2.22 -5.43 -1.98
N ILE A 39 -1.00 -5.80 -1.58
CA ILE A 39 -0.53 -7.20 -1.61
C ILE A 39 -1.44 -8.11 -0.78
N PHE A 40 -1.77 -7.70 0.43
CA PHE A 40 -2.63 -8.48 1.33
C PHE A 40 -4.04 -8.67 0.75
N ALA A 41 -4.64 -7.60 0.21
CA ALA A 41 -5.95 -7.66 -0.42
C ALA A 41 -5.96 -8.61 -1.63
N GLY A 42 -4.90 -8.60 -2.44
CA GLY A 42 -4.73 -9.53 -3.55
C GLY A 42 -4.69 -10.99 -3.09
N SER A 43 -3.89 -11.30 -2.07
CA SER A 43 -3.80 -12.66 -1.53
C SER A 43 -5.12 -13.13 -0.93
N LEU A 44 -5.78 -12.27 -0.16
CA LEU A 44 -7.00 -12.58 0.57
C LEU A 44 -8.22 -12.78 -0.33
N PHE A 45 -8.34 -11.98 -1.38
CA PHE A 45 -9.50 -11.96 -2.27
C PHE A 45 -9.17 -12.47 -3.68
N MET A 46 -8.26 -13.44 -3.80
CA MET A 46 -7.87 -14.04 -5.09
C MET A 46 -9.06 -14.56 -5.92
N ASN A 47 -10.11 -15.07 -5.24
CA ASN A 47 -11.34 -15.56 -5.88
C ASN A 47 -12.39 -14.46 -6.14
N ASN A 48 -12.18 -13.23 -5.64
CA ASN A 48 -13.05 -12.08 -5.88
C ASN A 48 -12.20 -10.83 -6.15
N LYS A 49 -11.64 -10.78 -7.37
CA LYS A 49 -10.70 -9.72 -7.78
C LYS A 49 -11.26 -8.31 -7.65
N LYS A 50 -12.58 -8.12 -7.83
CA LYS A 50 -13.24 -6.81 -7.66
C LYS A 50 -13.01 -6.28 -6.24
N VAL A 51 -13.21 -7.13 -5.23
CA VAL A 51 -12.98 -6.76 -3.83
C VAL A 51 -11.49 -6.57 -3.56
N ALA A 52 -10.63 -7.42 -4.13
CA ALA A 52 -9.17 -7.31 -3.98
C ALA A 52 -8.65 -5.91 -4.36
N PHE A 53 -9.07 -5.38 -5.51
CA PHE A 53 -8.66 -4.05 -5.96
C PHE A 53 -9.38 -2.90 -5.24
N LEU A 54 -10.59 -3.13 -4.74
CA LEU A 54 -11.37 -2.09 -4.05
C LEU A 54 -10.77 -1.74 -2.67
N LEU A 55 -10.19 -2.71 -1.97
CA LEU A 55 -9.60 -2.49 -0.64
C LEU A 55 -8.50 -1.41 -0.61
N PRO A 56 -7.42 -1.51 -1.40
CA PRO A 56 -6.38 -0.48 -1.39
C PRO A 56 -6.91 0.87 -1.87
N LEU A 57 -7.86 0.90 -2.81
CA LEU A 57 -8.52 2.13 -3.25
C LEU A 57 -9.27 2.82 -2.10
N ILE A 58 -10.07 2.07 -1.33
CA ILE A 58 -10.78 2.61 -0.16
C ILE A 58 -9.78 3.10 0.89
N SER A 59 -8.70 2.34 1.15
CA SER A 59 -7.65 2.75 2.08
C SER A 59 -7.03 4.10 1.71
N MET A 60 -6.72 4.30 0.43
CA MET A 60 -6.21 5.57 -0.08
C MET A 60 -7.23 6.71 0.06
N LEU A 61 -8.47 6.49 -0.41
CA LEU A 61 -9.54 7.49 -0.33
C LEU A 61 -9.83 7.95 1.10
N VAL A 62 -9.88 7.03 2.06
CA VAL A 62 -10.10 7.36 3.47
C VAL A 62 -8.92 8.16 4.00
N SER A 63 -7.68 7.73 3.74
CA SER A 63 -6.49 8.45 4.19
C SER A 63 -6.40 9.86 3.61
N ASP A 64 -6.67 10.01 2.31
CA ASP A 64 -6.63 11.29 1.61
C ASP A 64 -7.79 12.19 2.05
N GLY A 65 -8.98 11.63 2.35
CA GLY A 65 -10.07 12.36 2.99
C GLY A 65 -9.69 12.92 4.35
N ILE A 66 -9.00 12.14 5.19
CA ILE A 66 -8.52 12.62 6.49
C ILE A 66 -7.47 13.73 6.30
N TYR A 67 -6.53 13.58 5.37
CA TYR A 67 -5.57 14.64 5.04
C TYR A 67 -6.28 15.92 4.59
N GLN A 68 -7.31 15.80 3.75
CA GLN A 68 -8.06 16.95 3.29
C GLN A 68 -8.76 17.66 4.45
N LEU A 69 -9.36 16.91 5.37
CA LEU A 69 -9.98 17.47 6.57
C LEU A 69 -8.96 18.21 7.45
N LEU A 70 -7.77 17.64 7.66
CA LEU A 70 -6.73 18.34 8.43
C LEU A 70 -6.22 19.59 7.71
N TYR A 71 -6.06 19.52 6.39
CA TYR A 71 -5.62 20.63 5.56
C TYR A 71 -6.57 21.84 5.62
N ILE A 72 -7.88 21.61 5.41
CA ILE A 72 -8.86 22.70 5.44
C ILE A 72 -9.04 23.33 6.84
N ASN A 73 -8.67 22.60 7.90
CA ASN A 73 -8.69 23.09 9.28
C ASN A 73 -7.33 23.68 9.73
N GLY A 74 -6.35 23.79 8.83
CA GLY A 74 -5.02 24.34 9.15
C GLY A 74 -4.17 23.46 10.09
N LEU A 75 -4.54 22.19 10.25
CA LEU A 75 -3.82 21.21 11.10
C LEU A 75 -2.74 20.43 10.32
N SER A 76 -2.71 20.56 8.99
CA SER A 76 -1.69 19.98 8.13
C SER A 76 -1.44 20.87 6.92
N GLU A 77 -0.20 20.95 6.47
CA GLU A 77 0.17 21.63 5.22
C GLU A 77 -0.07 20.75 3.98
N ILE A 78 -0.37 19.45 4.19
CA ILE A 78 -0.51 18.47 3.11
C ILE A 78 -1.98 18.37 2.70
N ALA A 79 -2.30 18.83 1.50
CA ALA A 79 -3.61 18.61 0.90
C ALA A 79 -3.85 17.11 0.65
N GLY A 80 -5.04 16.64 1.03
CA GLY A 80 -5.44 15.25 0.80
C GLY A 80 -5.78 14.97 -0.66
N PHE A 81 -6.39 15.94 -1.34
CA PHE A 81 -6.71 15.84 -2.76
C PHE A 81 -5.93 16.86 -3.59
N TYR A 82 -5.28 16.38 -4.65
CA TYR A 82 -4.43 17.21 -5.52
C TYR A 82 -4.42 16.71 -6.97
N GLY A 83 -4.00 17.58 -7.89
CA GLY A 83 -3.92 17.28 -9.31
C GLY A 83 -2.96 16.13 -9.63
N GLY A 84 -3.39 15.18 -10.46
CA GLY A 84 -2.56 14.04 -10.88
C GLY A 84 -2.47 12.88 -9.88
N GLN A 85 -3.10 12.98 -8.71
CA GLN A 85 -3.17 11.93 -7.68
C GLN A 85 -3.69 10.57 -8.18
N TRP A 86 -4.53 10.57 -9.22
CA TRP A 86 -5.05 9.34 -9.84
C TRP A 86 -3.93 8.41 -10.32
N LYS A 87 -2.75 8.94 -10.68
CA LYS A 87 -1.57 8.14 -11.06
C LYS A 87 -1.10 7.29 -9.88
N ASN A 88 -1.03 7.88 -8.69
CA ASN A 88 -0.65 7.15 -7.47
C ASN A 88 -1.68 6.08 -7.12
N TYR A 89 -2.97 6.37 -7.30
CA TYR A 89 -4.04 5.40 -7.07
C TYR A 89 -3.90 4.20 -8.00
N LEU A 90 -3.71 4.46 -9.29
CA LEU A 90 -3.52 3.42 -10.30
C LEU A 90 -2.31 2.54 -9.95
N LEU A 91 -1.17 3.15 -9.59
CA LEU A 91 0.03 2.42 -9.23
C LEU A 91 -0.20 1.54 -7.99
N ILE A 92 -0.72 2.09 -6.90
CA ILE A 92 -0.97 1.31 -5.66
C ILE A 92 -1.96 0.18 -5.89
N ILE A 93 -3.07 0.44 -6.58
CA ILE A 93 -4.09 -0.58 -6.88
C ILE A 93 -3.47 -1.69 -7.75
N SER A 94 -2.60 -1.35 -8.70
CA SER A 94 -1.91 -2.34 -9.55
C SER A 94 -1.03 -3.31 -8.76
N LEU A 95 -0.48 -2.88 -7.60
CA LEU A 95 0.33 -3.73 -6.74
C LEU A 95 -0.46 -4.89 -6.13
N THR A 96 -1.80 -4.83 -6.14
CA THR A 96 -2.68 -5.94 -5.74
C THR A 96 -2.37 -7.21 -6.53
N CYS A 97 -1.90 -7.09 -7.77
CA CYS A 97 -1.52 -8.22 -8.61
C CYS A 97 -0.41 -9.08 -7.98
N PHE A 98 0.52 -8.50 -7.22
CA PHE A 98 1.54 -9.26 -6.49
C PHE A 98 0.91 -10.17 -5.44
N GLY A 99 -0.15 -9.71 -4.79
CA GLY A 99 -0.91 -10.51 -3.83
C GLY A 99 -1.46 -11.81 -4.41
N PHE A 100 -1.84 -11.82 -5.69
CA PHE A 100 -2.36 -13.02 -6.36
C PHE A 100 -1.29 -14.12 -6.53
N LEU A 101 0.00 -13.80 -6.39
CA LEU A 101 1.09 -14.77 -6.43
C LEU A 101 1.23 -15.54 -5.11
N ILE A 102 0.66 -15.03 -4.01
CA ILE A 102 0.78 -15.61 -2.67
C ILE A 102 -0.31 -16.67 -2.48
N LYS A 103 0.09 -17.95 -2.49
CA LYS A 103 -0.80 -19.09 -2.23
C LYS A 103 -0.62 -19.61 -0.80
N LYS A 104 -1.72 -19.93 -0.13
CA LYS A 104 -1.76 -20.62 1.19
C LYS A 104 -0.85 -20.00 2.26
N ASN A 105 -0.79 -18.67 2.36
CA ASN A 105 0.07 -17.94 3.31
C ASN A 105 1.57 -18.32 3.23
N ASN A 106 2.08 -18.67 2.05
CA ASN A 106 3.49 -18.98 1.85
C ASN A 106 4.38 -17.78 2.24
N ILE A 107 5.21 -17.97 3.27
CA ILE A 107 6.06 -16.92 3.84
C ILE A 107 7.08 -16.40 2.83
N LEU A 108 7.71 -17.29 2.04
CA LEU A 108 8.66 -16.88 1.01
C LEU A 108 7.99 -16.02 -0.07
N ALA A 109 6.77 -16.35 -0.46
CA ALA A 109 5.99 -15.54 -1.40
C ALA A 109 5.62 -14.18 -0.80
N ILE A 110 5.24 -14.11 0.48
CA ILE A 110 4.95 -12.86 1.18
C ILE A 110 6.20 -11.96 1.23
N LEU A 111 7.36 -12.51 1.62
CA LEU A 111 8.61 -11.77 1.66
C LEU A 111 9.04 -11.30 0.26
N GLY A 112 9.03 -12.20 -0.73
CA GLY A 112 9.42 -11.87 -2.10
C GLY A 112 8.54 -10.78 -2.71
N THR A 113 7.22 -10.85 -2.52
CA THR A 113 6.29 -9.82 -3.01
C THR A 113 6.39 -8.51 -2.23
N SER A 114 6.71 -8.56 -0.93
CA SER A 114 6.92 -7.35 -0.10
C SER A 114 8.20 -6.60 -0.45
N VAL A 115 9.13 -7.23 -1.17
CA VAL A 115 10.28 -6.56 -1.80
C VAL A 115 9.93 -6.14 -3.23
N ALA A 116 9.40 -7.06 -4.05
CA ALA A 116 9.18 -6.80 -5.47
C ALA A 116 8.16 -5.69 -5.75
N ALA A 117 7.07 -5.60 -4.99
CA ALA A 117 6.04 -4.59 -5.19
C ALA A 117 6.54 -3.15 -4.98
N PRO A 118 7.18 -2.77 -3.85
CA PRO A 118 7.78 -1.45 -3.70
C PRO A 118 8.92 -1.18 -4.70
N THR A 119 9.67 -2.20 -5.15
CA THR A 119 10.65 -2.02 -6.24
C THR A 119 9.98 -1.60 -7.54
N VAL A 120 8.93 -2.31 -7.95
CA VAL A 120 8.19 -1.95 -9.16
C VAL A 120 7.51 -0.60 -9.02
N PHE A 121 6.93 -0.30 -7.86
CA PHE A 121 6.38 1.02 -7.58
C PHE A 121 7.45 2.11 -7.74
N PHE A 122 8.63 1.93 -7.15
CA PHE A 122 9.73 2.88 -7.24
C PHE A 122 10.15 3.16 -8.69
N ILE A 123 10.37 2.10 -9.48
CA ILE A 123 10.78 2.23 -10.88
C ILE A 123 9.69 2.94 -11.70
N VAL A 124 8.45 2.47 -11.61
CA VAL A 124 7.37 3.00 -12.45
C VAL A 124 6.96 4.42 -12.03
N SER A 125 6.84 4.70 -10.73
CA SER A 125 6.45 6.03 -10.25
C SER A 125 7.47 7.11 -10.63
N ASN A 126 8.77 6.87 -10.39
CA ASN A 126 9.81 7.83 -10.77
C ASN A 126 9.97 7.93 -12.29
N GLY A 127 9.82 6.83 -13.02
CA GLY A 127 9.77 6.85 -14.49
C GLY A 127 8.61 7.71 -15.01
N MET A 128 7.43 7.66 -14.37
CA MET A 128 6.29 8.51 -14.70
C MET A 128 6.53 9.99 -14.33
N VAL A 129 7.23 10.27 -13.23
CA VAL A 129 7.63 11.64 -12.85
C VAL A 129 8.56 12.20 -13.91
N TRP A 130 9.62 11.47 -14.26
CA TRP A 130 10.56 11.86 -15.30
C TRP A 130 9.86 12.05 -16.63
N LEU A 131 9.05 11.10 -17.11
CA LEU A 131 8.30 11.21 -18.37
C LEU A 131 7.28 12.36 -18.36
N GLY A 132 6.67 12.65 -17.21
CA GLY A 132 5.73 13.76 -17.04
C GLY A 132 6.38 15.14 -16.94
N GLY A 133 7.71 15.21 -16.80
CA GLY A 133 8.42 16.47 -16.55
C GLY A 133 8.22 17.02 -15.14
N GLY A 134 7.81 16.17 -14.18
CA GLY A 134 7.69 16.54 -12.77
C GLY A 134 9.03 16.47 -12.04
N GLY A 135 9.00 16.58 -10.71
CA GLY A 135 10.19 16.54 -9.87
C GLY A 135 11.12 17.72 -10.19
N TRP A 136 12.41 17.45 -10.39
CA TRP A 136 13.41 18.44 -10.78
C TRP A 136 13.46 18.74 -12.28
N GLY A 137 12.53 18.19 -13.08
CA GLY A 137 12.44 18.51 -14.50
C GLY A 137 13.63 18.00 -15.34
N HIS A 138 14.22 16.87 -14.94
CA HIS A 138 15.39 16.30 -15.63
C HIS A 138 15.16 16.10 -17.15
N PRO A 139 16.19 16.28 -17.99
CA PRO A 139 16.07 16.12 -19.45
C PRO A 139 15.57 14.74 -19.86
N LYS A 140 14.89 14.64 -21.01
CA LYS A 140 14.37 13.38 -21.58
C LYS A 140 15.48 12.52 -22.22
N THR A 141 16.54 12.27 -21.46
CA THR A 141 17.67 11.40 -21.82
C THR A 141 17.83 10.30 -20.78
N MET A 142 18.59 9.24 -21.12
CA MET A 142 18.89 8.17 -20.17
C MET A 142 19.57 8.69 -18.89
N ALA A 143 20.47 9.67 -19.02
CA ALA A 143 21.11 10.30 -17.86
C ALA A 143 20.09 11.04 -16.96
N GLY A 144 19.12 11.75 -17.56
CA GLY A 144 18.07 12.41 -16.81
C GLY A 144 17.12 11.43 -16.11
N LEU A 145 16.84 10.27 -16.72
CA LEU A 145 16.08 9.19 -16.06
C LEU A 145 16.83 8.65 -14.84
N MET A 146 18.14 8.39 -14.98
CA MET A 146 18.96 7.91 -13.87
C MET A 146 19.07 8.94 -12.73
N ALA A 147 19.16 10.23 -13.06
CA ALA A 147 19.11 11.31 -12.07
C ALA A 147 17.76 11.33 -11.33
N CYS A 148 16.64 11.19 -12.04
CA CYS A 148 15.32 11.10 -11.41
C CYS A 148 15.18 9.89 -10.47
N TYR A 149 15.78 8.75 -10.81
CA TYR A 149 15.84 7.60 -9.90
C TYR A 149 16.72 7.88 -8.68
N ALA A 150 17.85 8.57 -8.85
CA ALA A 150 18.71 8.97 -7.74
C ALA A 150 17.97 9.88 -6.75
N ASP A 151 17.13 10.81 -7.23
CA ASP A 151 16.33 11.68 -6.38
C ASP A 151 15.28 10.91 -5.55
N GLY A 152 14.70 9.86 -6.12
CA GLY A 152 13.72 9.02 -5.44
C GLY A 152 14.35 8.03 -4.46
N LEU A 153 15.65 7.72 -4.63
CA LEU A 153 16.33 6.65 -3.91
C LEU A 153 16.27 6.79 -2.37
N PRO A 154 16.34 7.98 -1.76
CA PRO A 154 16.21 8.15 -0.31
C PRO A 154 14.88 7.63 0.27
N PHE A 155 13.80 7.59 -0.52
CA PHE A 155 12.48 7.11 -0.07
C PHE A 155 12.29 5.60 -0.21
N TYR A 156 13.10 4.97 -1.05
CA TYR A 156 12.93 3.58 -1.45
C TYR A 156 13.15 2.58 -0.30
N PRO A 157 14.21 2.70 0.54
CA PRO A 157 14.38 1.82 1.70
C PRO A 157 13.18 1.85 2.65
N ASN A 158 12.63 3.04 2.92
CA ASN A 158 11.45 3.19 3.76
C ASN A 158 10.21 2.51 3.16
N SER A 159 10.09 2.50 1.82
CA SER A 159 9.02 1.78 1.13
C SER A 159 9.16 0.26 1.31
N ILE A 160 10.38 -0.25 1.24
CA ILE A 160 10.69 -1.67 1.49
C ILE A 160 10.40 -2.04 2.95
N TYR A 161 10.93 -1.27 3.91
CA TYR A 161 10.76 -1.55 5.34
C TYR A 161 9.30 -1.48 5.77
N SER A 162 8.56 -0.47 5.32
CA SER A 162 7.13 -0.36 5.60
C SER A 162 6.36 -1.52 5.00
N THR A 163 6.62 -1.87 3.73
CA THR A 163 5.92 -3.00 3.09
C THR A 163 6.17 -4.31 3.82
N LEU A 164 7.42 -4.60 4.19
CA LEU A 164 7.76 -5.80 4.98
C LEU A 164 7.07 -5.81 6.35
N LEU A 165 7.18 -4.72 7.10
CA LEU A 165 6.60 -4.61 8.44
C LEU A 165 5.07 -4.78 8.41
N PHE A 166 4.40 -4.03 7.55
CA PHE A 166 2.94 -4.07 7.47
C PHE A 166 2.46 -5.39 6.86
N SER A 167 3.17 -5.99 5.90
CA SER A 167 2.85 -7.35 5.45
C SER A 167 2.96 -8.35 6.60
N ALA A 168 4.02 -8.30 7.40
CA ALA A 168 4.18 -9.19 8.55
C ALA A 168 3.01 -9.04 9.55
N VAL A 169 2.60 -7.80 9.85
CA VAL A 169 1.45 -7.53 10.72
C VAL A 169 0.14 -8.03 10.09
N LEU A 170 -0.14 -7.67 8.83
CA LEU A 170 -1.40 -8.01 8.16
C LEU A 170 -1.59 -9.52 8.01
N PHE A 171 -0.59 -10.21 7.46
CA PHE A 171 -0.63 -11.66 7.27
C PHE A 171 -0.52 -12.42 8.60
N GLY A 172 0.27 -11.92 9.55
CA GLY A 172 0.43 -12.54 10.88
C GLY A 172 -0.86 -12.50 11.69
N VAL A 173 -1.49 -11.33 11.81
CA VAL A 173 -2.79 -11.16 12.47
C VAL A 173 -3.87 -12.01 11.80
N TYR A 174 -3.90 -12.02 10.46
CA TYR A 174 -4.82 -12.87 9.71
C TYR A 174 -4.64 -14.37 10.05
N SER A 175 -3.41 -14.86 10.09
CA SER A 175 -3.08 -16.25 10.43
C SER A 175 -3.53 -16.62 11.84
N LEU A 176 -3.31 -15.76 12.83
CA LEU A 176 -3.73 -15.97 14.21
C LEU A 176 -5.27 -16.06 14.31
N ILE A 177 -5.99 -15.09 13.74
CA ILE A 177 -7.46 -15.05 13.80
C ILE A 177 -8.07 -16.27 13.11
N SER A 178 -7.56 -16.64 11.93
CA SER A 178 -8.08 -17.77 11.17
C SER A 178 -7.78 -19.13 11.83
N SER A 179 -6.66 -19.25 12.54
CA SER A 179 -6.34 -20.47 13.32
C SER A 179 -7.27 -20.63 14.53
N THR A 180 -7.53 -19.56 15.29
CA THR A 180 -8.46 -19.59 16.43
C THR A 180 -9.91 -19.85 16.01
N ALA A 181 -10.35 -19.31 14.88
CA ALA A 181 -11.69 -19.55 14.34
C ALA A 181 -11.91 -21.01 13.90
N SER A 182 -10.85 -21.69 13.42
CA SER A 182 -10.90 -23.12 13.08
C SER A 182 -11.00 -24.00 14.34
N SER A 183 -10.30 -23.62 15.42
CA SER A 183 -10.33 -24.33 16.70
C SER A 183 -11.69 -24.25 17.41
N LYS A 184 -12.37 -23.08 17.37
CA LYS A 184 -13.73 -22.91 17.92
C LYS A 184 -14.83 -23.67 17.16
N LYS A 185 -14.55 -24.21 15.98
CA LYS A 185 -15.52 -24.96 15.18
C LYS A 185 -15.48 -26.47 15.44
N LEU A 186 -14.48 -26.92 16.21
CA LEU A 186 -14.22 -28.31 16.59
C LEU A 186 -14.54 -28.59 18.07
N ALA A 187 -15.00 -27.57 18.81
CA ALA A 187 -15.48 -27.65 20.18
C ALA A 187 -16.98 -27.33 20.21
#